data_AF-A0A7Y9BMU6-F1
#
_entry.id   AF-A0A7Y9BMU6-F1
#
_cell.length_a   1.000
_cell.length_b   1.000
_cell.length_c   1.000
_cell.angle_alpha   90.00
_cell.angle_beta   90.00
_cell.angle_gamma   90.00
#
_symmetry.space_group_name_H-M   'P 1'
#
loop_
_entity.id
_entity.type
_entity.pdbx_description
1 polymer ?
#
loop_
_entity_poly.entity_id
_entity_poly.type
_entity_poly.pdbx_seq_one_letter_code
_entity_poly.pdbx_strand_id
1 'polypeptide(L)'
;MKADADRGERGRDETPEERADRRWQELVQEIRVVQTGVQILFGFLLTVAFTPHFQQLSPTDRTIYTVTVVLGSLATGALIGPVALHRVVAGRRLKPHAVVWASRLTMIGIVLLLATLVAALFLILRVSTDDTAVPWIVAGVLTWYLLCWYGLPLWVRIRHTDGSAPPPRDGGEDEARGGRPG
;
A
#
# COMPACT_ATOMS: atom_id res chain seq x y z
N MET A 1 35.86 -27.68 4.53
CA MET A 1 35.12 -27.09 3.41
C MET A 1 33.86 -27.92 3.17
N LYS A 2 32.78 -27.60 3.89
CA LYS A 2 31.53 -28.38 3.89
C LYS A 2 30.38 -27.40 4.17
N ALA A 3 30.05 -26.55 3.20
CA ALA A 3 29.08 -25.47 3.41
C ALA A 3 28.21 -25.10 2.19
N ASP A 4 28.25 -25.85 1.09
CA ASP A 4 27.56 -25.43 -0.15
C ASP A 4 26.44 -26.37 -0.64
N ALA A 5 26.11 -27.45 0.07
CA ALA A 5 25.09 -28.42 -0.39
C ALA A 5 23.65 -28.15 0.09
N ASP A 6 23.42 -27.28 1.08
CA ASP A 6 22.11 -27.19 1.76
C ASP A 6 21.17 -26.09 1.23
N ARG A 7 21.55 -25.33 0.18
CA ARG A 7 20.70 -24.25 -0.37
C ARG A 7 19.77 -24.69 -1.51
N GLY A 8 19.92 -25.91 -2.05
CA GLY A 8 19.18 -26.38 -3.22
C GLY A 8 17.89 -27.16 -2.94
N GLU A 9 17.73 -27.78 -1.76
CA GLU A 9 16.65 -28.76 -1.52
C GLU A 9 15.42 -28.19 -0.79
N ARG A 10 15.54 -27.06 -0.07
CA ARG A 10 14.42 -26.46 0.68
C ARG A 10 13.27 -25.90 -0.17
N GLY A 11 13.48 -25.69 -1.48
CA GLY A 11 12.43 -25.16 -2.37
C GLY A 11 11.38 -26.18 -2.80
N ARG A 12 11.60 -27.48 -2.60
CA ARG A 12 10.74 -28.55 -3.15
C ARG A 12 9.69 -29.09 -2.17
N ASP A 13 9.87 -28.87 -0.86
CA ASP A 13 8.98 -29.32 0.23
C ASP A 13 8.29 -28.15 0.98
N GLU A 14 8.23 -26.97 0.38
CA GLU A 14 7.65 -25.79 1.04
C GLU A 14 6.12 -25.85 1.01
N THR A 15 5.47 -25.86 2.18
CA THR A 15 4.01 -25.88 2.28
C THR A 15 3.39 -24.59 1.70
N PRO A 16 2.12 -24.60 1.27
CA PRO A 16 1.43 -23.39 0.79
C PRO A 16 1.44 -22.25 1.81
N GLU A 17 1.39 -22.58 3.11
CA GLU A 17 1.42 -21.63 4.22
C GLU A 17 2.82 -20.99 4.37
N GLU A 18 3.89 -21.77 4.33
CA GLU A 18 5.27 -21.25 4.40
C GLU A 18 5.65 -20.40 3.18
N ARG A 19 5.07 -20.69 2.01
CA ARG A 19 5.20 -19.82 0.82
C ARG A 19 4.47 -18.50 0.99
N ALA A 20 3.26 -18.53 1.57
CA ALA A 20 2.48 -17.32 1.84
C ALA A 20 3.18 -16.43 2.87
N ASP A 21 3.72 -17.01 3.94
CA ASP A 21 4.44 -16.27 4.98
C ASP A 21 5.73 -15.63 4.44
N ARG A 22 6.48 -16.31 3.57
CA ARG A 22 7.69 -15.75 2.96
C ARG A 22 7.38 -14.58 2.03
N ARG A 23 6.40 -14.75 1.13
CA ARG A 23 5.93 -13.66 0.25
C ARG A 23 5.40 -12.49 1.08
N TRP A 24 4.72 -12.79 2.18
CA TRP A 24 4.26 -11.77 3.11
C TRP A 24 5.43 -11.00 3.75
N GLN A 25 6.49 -11.70 4.19
CA GLN A 25 7.68 -11.05 4.75
C GLN A 25 8.39 -10.16 3.71
N GLU A 26 8.51 -10.64 2.47
CA GLU A 26 9.07 -9.86 1.34
C GLU A 26 8.23 -8.59 1.09
N LEU A 27 6.89 -8.72 1.01
CA LEU A 27 5.99 -7.59 0.84
C LEU A 27 6.06 -6.60 2.01
N VAL A 28 6.12 -7.08 3.25
CA VAL A 28 6.28 -6.22 4.43
C VAL A 28 7.61 -5.48 4.41
N GLN A 29 8.68 -6.10 3.88
CA GLN A 29 9.98 -5.45 3.72
C GLN A 29 9.92 -4.36 2.63
N GLU A 30 9.33 -4.64 1.48
CA GLU A 30 9.12 -3.64 0.42
C GLU A 30 8.27 -2.46 0.90
N ILE A 31 7.17 -2.74 1.61
CA ILE A 31 6.32 -1.73 2.24
C ILE A 31 7.11 -0.89 3.26
N ARG A 32 8.02 -1.52 4.01
CA ARG A 32 8.84 -0.81 5.00
C ARG A 32 9.76 0.22 4.34
N VAL A 33 10.33 -0.08 3.16
CA VAL A 33 11.15 0.87 2.39
C VAL A 33 10.33 2.13 2.07
N VAL A 34 9.11 1.94 1.55
CA VAL A 34 8.19 3.04 1.23
C VAL A 34 7.80 3.82 2.50
N GLN A 35 7.51 3.11 3.59
CA GLN A 35 7.16 3.73 4.87
C GLN A 35 8.27 4.64 5.40
N THR A 36 9.55 4.24 5.32
CA THR A 36 10.68 5.10 5.67
C THR A 36 10.77 6.35 4.78
N GLY A 37 10.51 6.21 3.47
CA GLY A 37 10.47 7.34 2.55
C GLY A 37 9.40 8.38 2.95
N VAL A 38 8.21 7.92 3.34
CA VAL A 38 7.11 8.78 3.82
C VAL A 38 7.50 9.52 5.10
N GLN A 39 8.14 8.85 6.05
CA GLN A 39 8.57 9.49 7.31
C GLN A 39 9.64 10.57 7.08
N ILE A 40 10.61 10.30 6.21
CA ILE A 40 11.65 11.27 5.85
C ILE A 40 11.01 12.50 5.20
N LEU A 41 10.11 12.31 4.23
CA LEU A 41 9.42 13.41 3.57
C LEU A 41 8.58 14.23 4.57
N PHE A 42 7.86 13.55 5.47
CA PHE A 42 7.08 14.22 6.51
C PHE A 42 7.97 15.03 7.46
N GLY A 43 9.14 14.50 7.83
CA GLY A 43 10.14 15.22 8.62
C GLY A 43 10.69 16.45 7.89
N PHE A 44 10.93 16.35 6.57
CA PHE A 44 11.32 17.51 5.76
C PHE A 44 10.23 18.56 5.70
N LEU A 45 8.98 18.15 5.49
CA LEU A 45 7.82 19.05 5.57
C LEU A 45 7.85 19.81 6.89
N LEU A 46 7.87 19.12 8.03
CA LEU A 46 7.92 19.75 9.35
C LEU A 46 9.10 20.72 9.53
N THR A 47 10.27 20.38 8.99
CA THR A 47 11.46 21.24 9.10
C THR A 47 11.25 22.59 8.41
N VAL A 48 10.53 22.62 7.28
CA VAL A 48 10.22 23.87 6.55
C VAL A 48 9.49 24.89 7.43
N ALA A 49 8.57 24.46 8.33
CA ALA A 49 7.87 25.37 9.25
C ALA A 49 8.81 26.17 10.17
N PHE A 50 9.99 25.64 10.47
CA PHE A 50 10.96 26.27 11.36
C PHE A 50 12.00 27.11 10.61
N THR A 51 11.96 27.11 9.27
CA THR A 51 12.88 27.93 8.47
C THR A 51 12.44 29.39 8.46
N PRO A 52 13.37 30.36 8.39
CA PRO A 52 13.04 31.78 8.26
C PRO A 52 12.17 32.09 7.03
N HIS A 53 12.34 31.32 5.97
CA HIS A 53 11.56 31.45 4.74
C HIS A 53 10.06 31.19 4.95
N PHE A 54 9.68 30.37 5.93
CA PHE A 54 8.28 30.17 6.30
C PHE A 54 7.58 31.47 6.75
N GLN A 55 8.32 32.41 7.34
CA GLN A 55 7.76 33.71 7.75
C GLN A 55 7.55 34.67 6.57
N GLN A 56 8.20 34.39 5.44
CA GLN A 56 8.09 35.19 4.21
C GLN A 56 6.98 34.67 3.28
N LEU A 57 6.38 33.51 3.59
CA LEU A 57 5.28 32.94 2.82
C LEU A 57 4.03 33.82 2.87
N SER A 58 3.30 33.86 1.75
CA SER A 58 1.98 34.50 1.73
C SER A 58 1.03 33.81 2.72
N PRO A 59 0.01 34.52 3.25
CA PRO A 59 -0.98 33.91 4.14
C PRO A 59 -1.65 32.66 3.54
N THR A 60 -1.87 32.67 2.22
CA THR A 60 -2.48 31.55 1.49
C THR A 60 -1.58 30.32 1.50
N ASP A 61 -0.29 30.49 1.22
CA ASP A 61 0.68 29.39 1.17
C ASP A 61 0.90 28.80 2.57
N ARG A 62 0.86 29.65 3.59
CA ARG A 62 0.95 29.22 4.99
C ARG A 62 -0.23 28.32 5.38
N THR A 63 -1.45 28.68 4.98
CA THR A 63 -2.64 27.83 5.22
C THR A 63 -2.53 26.50 4.48
N ILE A 64 -2.14 26.52 3.20
CA ILE A 64 -1.95 25.30 2.41
C ILE A 64 -0.90 24.39 3.07
N TYR A 65 0.23 24.96 3.49
CA TYR A 65 1.26 24.23 4.21
C TYR A 65 0.72 23.59 5.50
N THR A 66 -0.03 24.33 6.32
CA THR A 66 -0.62 23.79 7.55
C THR A 66 -1.56 22.62 7.25
N VAL A 67 -2.41 22.74 6.23
CA VAL A 67 -3.30 21.65 5.81
C VAL A 67 -2.49 20.43 5.35
N THR A 68 -1.43 20.63 4.56
CA THR A 68 -0.53 19.57 4.11
C THR A 68 0.11 18.84 5.28
N VAL A 69 0.62 19.56 6.29
CA VAL A 69 1.24 18.95 7.48
C VAL A 69 0.23 18.15 8.29
N VAL A 70 -1.00 18.67 8.45
CA VAL A 70 -2.07 17.94 9.16
C VAL A 70 -2.45 16.67 8.41
N LEU A 71 -2.62 16.74 7.09
CA LEU A 71 -2.89 15.57 6.25
C LEU A 71 -1.76 14.53 6.37
N GLY A 72 -0.50 14.96 6.34
CA GLY A 72 0.66 14.07 6.48
C GLY A 72 0.74 13.40 7.85
N SER A 73 0.38 14.14 8.90
CA SER A 73 0.28 13.61 10.27
C SER A 73 -0.80 12.54 10.37
N LEU A 74 -1.99 12.81 9.83
CA LEU A 74 -3.11 11.87 9.81
C LEU A 74 -2.81 10.63 8.96
N ALA A 75 -2.16 10.82 7.80
CA ALA A 75 -1.70 9.73 6.94
C ALA A 75 -0.72 8.82 7.69
N THR A 76 0.29 9.41 8.33
CA THR A 76 1.29 8.68 9.12
C THR A 76 0.64 7.90 10.26
N GLY A 77 -0.26 8.53 11.01
CA GLY A 77 -1.01 7.86 12.08
C GLY A 77 -1.87 6.71 11.58
N ALA A 78 -2.58 6.90 10.45
CA ALA A 78 -3.40 5.87 9.81
C ALA A 78 -2.56 4.71 9.26
N LEU A 79 -1.35 4.96 8.73
CA LEU A 79 -0.45 3.91 8.22
C LEU A 79 0.27 3.12 9.33
N ILE A 80 0.48 3.72 10.51
CA ILE A 80 1.02 3.01 11.69
C ILE A 80 -0.07 2.11 12.33
N GLY A 81 -1.33 2.49 12.21
CA GLY A 81 -2.45 1.81 12.84
C GLY A 81 -2.63 0.31 12.52
N PRO A 82 -2.47 -0.18 11.28
CA PRO A 82 -2.53 -1.60 10.94
C PRO A 82 -1.48 -2.43 11.68
N VAL A 83 -0.25 -1.91 11.81
CA VAL A 83 0.83 -2.57 12.55
C VAL A 83 0.52 -2.62 14.04
N ALA A 84 -0.02 -1.53 14.60
CA ALA A 84 -0.45 -1.48 15.99
C ALA A 84 -1.63 -2.43 16.26
N LEU A 85 -2.64 -2.45 15.38
CA LEU A 85 -3.81 -3.32 15.49
C LEU A 85 -3.41 -4.79 15.36
N HIS A 86 -2.52 -5.12 14.41
CA HIS A 86 -1.97 -6.46 14.28
C HIS A 86 -1.22 -6.89 15.54
N ARG A 87 -0.36 -6.02 16.11
CA ARG A 87 0.37 -6.32 17.35
C ARG A 87 -0.54 -6.52 18.57
N VAL A 88 -1.64 -5.77 18.65
CA VAL A 88 -2.63 -5.88 19.74
C VAL A 88 -3.50 -7.13 19.59
N VAL A 89 -3.85 -7.51 18.35
CA VAL A 89 -4.75 -8.64 18.06
C VAL A 89 -4.00 -9.97 17.93
N ALA A 90 -2.72 -9.98 17.56
CA ALA A 90 -1.90 -11.20 17.53
C ALA A 90 -1.80 -11.90 18.90
N GLY A 91 -2.07 -11.18 20.00
CA GLY A 91 -2.15 -11.75 21.35
C GLY A 91 -3.51 -12.34 21.75
N ARG A 92 -4.59 -12.16 20.97
CA ARG A 92 -5.94 -12.68 21.29
C ARG A 92 -6.61 -13.27 20.05
N ARG A 93 -7.06 -14.53 20.12
CA ARG A 93 -7.72 -15.28 19.03
C ARG A 93 -8.65 -14.37 18.20
N LEU A 94 -8.32 -14.27 16.92
CA LEU A 94 -8.78 -13.26 15.95
C LEU A 94 -10.31 -13.12 15.90
N LYS A 95 -10.80 -11.89 16.13
CA LYS A 95 -12.12 -11.47 15.64
C LYS A 95 -11.97 -11.01 14.19
N PRO A 96 -12.74 -11.56 13.22
CA PRO A 96 -12.73 -11.15 11.80
C PRO A 96 -12.86 -9.63 11.57
N HIS A 97 -13.48 -8.93 12.52
CA HIS A 97 -13.69 -7.47 12.44
C HIS A 97 -12.39 -6.66 12.53
N ALA A 98 -11.36 -7.14 13.23
CA ALA A 98 -10.08 -6.41 13.35
C ALA A 98 -9.39 -6.25 11.99
N VAL A 99 -9.45 -7.30 11.15
CA VAL A 99 -8.84 -7.29 9.81
C VAL A 99 -9.52 -6.25 8.91
N VAL A 100 -10.85 -6.13 9.00
CA VAL A 100 -11.62 -5.11 8.25
C VAL A 100 -11.24 -3.70 8.68
N TRP A 101 -11.10 -3.44 9.99
CA TRP A 101 -10.67 -2.14 10.48
C TRP A 101 -9.22 -1.80 10.07
N ALA A 102 -8.30 -2.78 10.13
CA ALA A 102 -6.94 -2.60 9.63
C ALA A 102 -6.94 -2.22 8.15
N SER A 103 -7.70 -2.95 7.32
CA SER A 103 -7.78 -2.68 5.87
C SER A 103 -8.36 -1.29 5.56
N ARG A 104 -9.42 -0.88 6.27
CA ARG A 104 -9.99 0.47 6.13
C ARG A 104 -9.01 1.57 6.54
N LEU A 105 -8.28 1.37 7.64
CA LEU A 105 -7.32 2.34 8.14
C LEU A 105 -6.12 2.48 7.19
N THR A 106 -5.64 1.37 6.62
CA THR A 106 -4.63 1.39 5.56
C THR A 106 -5.10 2.15 4.33
N MET A 107 -6.34 1.91 3.88
CA MET A 107 -6.91 2.63 2.72
C MET A 107 -7.00 4.13 3.00
N ILE A 108 -7.53 4.53 4.16
CA ILE A 108 -7.61 5.94 4.56
C ILE A 108 -6.21 6.57 4.62
N GLY A 109 -5.23 5.87 5.21
CA GLY A 109 -3.85 6.34 5.29
C GLY A 109 -3.20 6.54 3.93
N ILE A 110 -3.45 5.64 2.99
CA ILE A 110 -3.02 5.75 1.58
C ILE A 110 -3.62 7.00 0.92
N VAL A 111 -4.93 7.23 1.07
CA VAL A 111 -5.60 8.40 0.47
C VAL A 111 -5.08 9.71 1.06
N LEU A 112 -4.91 9.76 2.38
CA LEU A 112 -4.36 10.93 3.07
C LEU A 112 -2.91 11.19 2.66
N LEU A 113 -2.11 10.13 2.49
CA LEU A 113 -0.76 10.24 1.99
C LEU A 113 -0.74 10.83 0.58
N LEU A 114 -1.64 10.39 -0.31
CA LEU A 114 -1.77 10.98 -1.65
C LEU A 114 -2.04 12.47 -1.58
N ALA A 115 -3.05 12.84 -0.80
CA ALA A 115 -3.46 14.23 -0.65
C ALA A 115 -2.30 15.08 -0.11
N THR A 116 -1.53 14.54 0.84
CA THR A 116 -0.33 15.17 1.39
C THR A 116 0.73 15.40 0.32
N LEU A 117 1.06 14.38 -0.47
CA LEU A 117 2.07 14.48 -1.53
C LEU A 117 1.69 15.51 -2.59
N VAL A 118 0.43 15.50 -3.02
CA VAL A 118 -0.08 16.45 -4.01
C VAL A 118 -0.09 17.87 -3.45
N ALA A 119 -0.55 18.05 -2.21
CA ALA A 119 -0.60 19.36 -1.57
C ALA A 119 0.82 19.92 -1.30
N ALA A 120 1.76 19.06 -0.91
CA ALA A 120 3.18 19.42 -0.77
C ALA A 120 3.79 19.86 -2.11
N LEU A 121 3.53 19.11 -3.19
CA LEU A 121 4.01 19.47 -4.52
C LEU A 121 3.37 20.76 -5.05
N PHE A 122 2.07 20.94 -4.82
CA PHE A 122 1.37 22.18 -5.17
C PHE A 122 1.99 23.38 -4.43
N LEU A 123 2.23 23.22 -3.13
CA LEU A 123 2.85 24.26 -2.32
C LEU A 123 4.25 24.61 -2.83
N ILE A 124 5.11 23.62 -3.09
CA ILE A 124 6.50 23.91 -3.50
C ILE A 124 6.56 24.56 -4.88
N LEU A 125 5.69 24.15 -5.82
CA LEU A 125 5.59 24.80 -7.14
C LEU A 125 5.06 26.23 -7.03
N ARG A 126 4.07 26.46 -6.17
CA ARG A 126 3.51 27.78 -5.93
C ARG A 126 4.49 28.73 -5.25
N VAL A 127 5.32 28.23 -4.34
CA VAL A 127 6.36 29.02 -3.68
C VAL A 127 7.56 29.25 -4.59
N SER A 128 7.88 28.30 -5.47
CA SER A 128 9.04 28.37 -6.37
C SER A 128 8.75 29.10 -7.68
N THR A 129 7.49 29.35 -8.04
CA THR A 129 7.12 29.87 -9.37
C THR A 129 5.93 30.83 -9.26
N ASP A 130 6.08 32.06 -9.78
CA ASP A 130 5.03 33.10 -9.82
C ASP A 130 3.98 32.91 -10.94
N ASP A 131 3.98 31.76 -11.61
CA ASP A 131 3.42 31.62 -12.96
C ASP A 131 2.09 30.85 -13.02
N THR A 132 1.27 31.16 -14.03
CA THR A 132 -0.12 30.67 -14.18
C THR A 132 -0.21 29.16 -14.51
N ALA A 133 0.95 28.50 -14.68
CA ALA A 133 1.08 27.09 -15.03
C ALA A 133 0.97 26.11 -13.83
N VAL A 134 1.10 26.60 -12.60
CA VAL A 134 1.03 25.78 -11.36
C VAL A 134 -0.23 24.88 -11.29
N PRO A 135 -1.46 25.35 -11.60
CA PRO A 135 -2.65 24.51 -11.52
C PRO A 135 -2.64 23.36 -12.53
N TRP A 136 -2.09 23.58 -13.73
CA TRP A 136 -2.02 22.56 -14.79
C TRP A 136 -1.03 21.45 -14.47
N ILE A 137 0.13 21.81 -13.93
CA ILE A 137 1.13 20.82 -13.48
C ILE A 137 0.54 19.97 -12.35
N VAL A 138 -0.15 20.60 -11.40
CA VAL A 138 -0.76 19.90 -10.27
C VAL A 138 -1.92 19.03 -10.70
N ALA A 139 -2.75 19.49 -11.64
CA ALA A 139 -3.78 18.65 -12.26
C ALA A 139 -3.17 17.45 -12.98
N GLY A 140 -2.06 17.63 -13.71
CA GLY A 140 -1.33 16.56 -14.37
C GLY A 140 -0.78 15.52 -13.40
N VAL A 141 -0.13 15.98 -12.32
CA VAL A 141 0.43 15.09 -11.29
C VAL A 141 -0.67 14.39 -10.49
N LEU A 142 -1.76 15.09 -10.14
CA LEU A 142 -2.94 14.48 -9.52
C LEU A 142 -3.52 13.38 -10.43
N THR A 143 -3.66 13.66 -11.72
CA THR A 143 -4.16 12.68 -12.71
C THR A 143 -3.24 11.47 -12.81
N TRP A 144 -1.92 11.70 -12.86
CA TRP A 144 -0.92 10.63 -12.87
C TRP A 144 -1.00 9.76 -11.61
N TYR A 145 -1.10 10.39 -10.44
CA TYR A 145 -1.27 9.68 -9.19
C TYR A 145 -2.57 8.88 -9.13
N LEU A 146 -3.69 9.43 -9.59
CA LEU A 146 -4.96 8.70 -9.66
C LEU A 146 -4.88 7.52 -10.64
N LEU A 147 -4.20 7.67 -11.78
CA LEU A 147 -3.95 6.58 -12.73
C LEU A 147 -3.08 5.48 -12.11
N CYS A 148 -1.95 5.84 -11.51
CA CYS A 148 -1.05 4.88 -10.88
C CYS A 148 -1.67 4.21 -9.66
N TRP A 149 -2.53 4.88 -8.90
CA TRP A 149 -3.00 4.35 -7.62
C TRP A 149 -4.42 3.78 -7.64
N TYR A 150 -5.29 4.26 -8.52
CA TYR A 150 -6.63 3.70 -8.72
C TYR A 150 -6.74 2.94 -10.03
N GLY A 151 -6.13 3.43 -11.11
CA GLY A 151 -6.14 2.75 -12.40
C GLY A 151 -5.53 1.35 -12.32
N LEU A 152 -4.32 1.21 -11.75
CA LEU A 152 -3.62 -0.06 -11.60
C LEU A 152 -4.41 -1.11 -10.78
N PRO A 153 -4.87 -0.84 -9.54
CA PRO A 153 -5.62 -1.84 -8.78
C PRO A 153 -7.00 -2.12 -9.36
N LEU A 154 -7.68 -1.14 -10.00
CA LEU A 154 -8.94 -1.42 -10.69
C LEU A 154 -8.71 -2.33 -11.90
N TRP A 155 -7.64 -2.08 -12.66
CA TRP A 155 -7.26 -2.88 -13.83
C TRP A 155 -6.84 -4.31 -13.44
N VAL A 156 -6.08 -4.44 -12.36
CA VAL A 156 -5.71 -5.76 -11.78
C VAL A 156 -6.95 -6.49 -11.26
N ARG A 157 -7.87 -5.80 -10.57
CA ARG A 157 -9.11 -6.40 -10.05
C ARG A 157 -10.05 -6.88 -11.16
N ILE A 158 -10.15 -6.13 -12.27
CA ILE A 158 -10.93 -6.52 -13.44
C ILE A 158 -10.29 -7.75 -14.11
N ARG A 159 -8.97 -7.75 -14.31
CA ARG A 159 -8.22 -8.87 -14.93
C ARG A 159 -8.23 -10.17 -14.13
N HIS A 160 -8.37 -10.13 -12.80
CA HIS A 160 -8.41 -11.33 -11.95
C HIS A 160 -9.81 -11.95 -11.81
N THR A 161 -10.85 -11.31 -12.37
CA THR A 161 -12.21 -11.89 -12.37
C THR A 161 -12.41 -12.93 -13.48
N ASP A 162 -11.51 -12.98 -14.48
CA ASP A 162 -11.61 -13.90 -15.63
C ASP A 162 -10.87 -15.24 -15.44
N GLY A 163 -10.19 -15.45 -14.30
CA GLY A 163 -9.31 -16.61 -14.09
C GLY A 163 -9.84 -17.75 -13.21
N SER A 164 -11.00 -17.59 -12.57
CA SER A 164 -11.61 -18.63 -11.72
C SER A 164 -12.78 -19.31 -12.42
N ALA A 165 -12.55 -19.89 -13.59
CA ALA A 165 -13.38 -21.01 -14.03
C ALA A 165 -12.98 -22.21 -13.16
N PRO A 166 -13.86 -22.74 -12.28
CA PRO A 166 -13.57 -23.98 -11.59
C PRO A 166 -13.36 -25.08 -12.65
N PRO A 167 -12.35 -25.95 -12.54
CA PRO A 167 -12.24 -27.09 -13.45
C PRO A 167 -13.56 -27.88 -13.42
N PRO A 168 -14.01 -28.45 -14.55
CA PRO A 168 -15.23 -29.24 -14.58
C PRO A 168 -15.11 -30.32 -13.50
N ARG A 169 -16.10 -30.35 -12.61
CA ARG A 169 -16.28 -31.50 -11.73
C ARG A 169 -16.73 -32.65 -12.63
N ASP A 170 -15.82 -33.55 -12.98
CA ASP A 170 -16.18 -34.90 -13.38
C ASP A 170 -16.80 -35.58 -12.16
N GLY A 171 -18.11 -35.42 -12.04
CA GLY A 171 -18.94 -36.10 -11.06
C GLY A 171 -19.81 -37.12 -11.78
N GLY A 172 -19.49 -38.40 -11.60
CA GLY A 172 -20.29 -39.56 -12.02
C GLY A 172 -20.29 -39.73 -13.54
N GLU A 173 -20.19 -40.92 -14.13
CA GLU A 173 -20.79 -42.18 -13.76
C GLU A 173 -19.99 -43.28 -14.50
N ASP A 174 -19.48 -44.28 -13.78
CA ASP A 174 -19.51 -45.69 -14.22
C ASP A 174 -18.95 -46.58 -13.09
N GLU A 175 -19.56 -46.43 -11.91
CA GLU A 175 -19.82 -47.58 -11.07
C GLU A 175 -21.01 -48.31 -11.71
N ALA A 176 -20.80 -49.59 -12.07
CA ALA A 176 -21.79 -50.59 -12.51
C ALA A 176 -22.00 -50.83 -14.02
N ARG A 177 -21.05 -51.55 -14.64
CA ARG A 177 -21.29 -52.66 -15.61
C ARG A 177 -19.92 -53.26 -15.98
N GLY A 178 -19.53 -54.49 -15.70
CA GLY A 178 -20.19 -55.69 -15.21
C GLY A 178 -19.32 -56.87 -15.63
N GLY A 179 -19.17 -57.86 -14.75
CA GLY A 179 -18.87 -59.24 -15.15
C GLY A 179 -17.40 -59.63 -15.33
N ARG A 180 -16.91 -60.45 -14.40
CA ARG A 180 -15.98 -61.58 -14.68
C ARG A 180 -16.46 -62.32 -15.94
N PRO A 181 -15.56 -62.71 -16.87
CA PRO A 181 -14.88 -64.02 -16.81
C PRO A 181 -13.42 -63.92 -17.33
N GLY A 182 -12.52 -64.89 -17.23
CA GLY A 182 -12.57 -66.28 -16.78
C GLY A 182 -11.15 -66.76 -16.47
#